data_AF-A0A101DCF5-F1
#
_entry.id   AF-A0A101DCF5-F1
#
_cell.length_a   1.000
_cell.length_b   1.000
_cell.length_c   1.000
_cell.angle_alpha   90.00
_cell.angle_beta   90.00
_cell.angle_gamma   90.00
#
_symmetry.space_group_name_H-M   'P 1'
#
loop_
_entity.id
_entity.type
_entity.pdbx_description
1 polymer ?
#
loop_
_entity_poly.entity_id
_entity_poly.type
_entity_poly.pdbx_seq_one_letter_code
_entity_poly.pdbx_strand_id
1 'polypeptide(L)'
;MRSLKEMVSTLNCGNLLECVLGLTPADVMVYEALLRGKERVDEISECVGRGESAVYKSLQRLLLAGMAYRVKMPLDGGGYYFIYKPAPREKVVEEVEKVLTALVERVRKALEEFTDDSGTRMSGVWNLQ
;
A
#
# COMPACT_ATOMS: atom_id res chain seq x y z
N MET A 1 12.92 8.72 5.92
CA MET A 1 11.86 7.95 6.59
C MET A 1 11.19 8.92 7.56
N ARG A 2 9.87 9.18 7.44
CA ARG A 2 9.17 10.04 8.41
C ARG A 2 8.94 9.24 9.69
N SER A 3 8.96 9.89 10.85
CA SER A 3 8.60 9.20 12.10
C SER A 3 7.10 8.86 12.12
N LEU A 4 6.70 7.85 12.91
CA LEU A 4 5.28 7.53 13.10
C LEU A 4 4.47 8.74 13.59
N LYS A 5 5.09 9.56 14.47
CA LYS A 5 4.49 10.80 14.99
C LYS A 5 4.16 11.80 13.88
N GLU A 6 5.08 12.01 12.94
CA GLU A 6 4.88 12.90 11.79
C GLU A 6 3.86 12.35 10.79
N MET A 7 3.83 11.03 10.59
CA MET A 7 2.88 10.40 9.71
C MET A 7 1.45 10.61 10.20
N VAL A 8 1.19 10.33 11.49
CA VAL A 8 -0.14 10.48 12.08
C VAL A 8 -0.62 11.93 12.09
N SER A 9 0.28 12.91 12.29
CA SER A 9 -0.11 14.32 12.32
C SER A 9 -0.37 14.94 10.94
N THR A 10 0.09 14.30 9.86
CA THR A 10 -0.04 14.81 8.47
C THR A 10 -0.96 13.98 7.59
N LEU A 11 -1.52 12.89 8.14
CA LEU A 11 -2.39 11.96 7.42
C LEU A 11 -3.68 12.65 6.96
N ASN A 12 -4.05 12.45 5.71
CA ASN A 12 -5.32 12.88 5.13
C ASN A 12 -5.73 11.94 3.99
N CYS A 13 -6.93 12.12 3.45
CA CYS A 13 -7.45 11.27 2.38
C CYS A 13 -6.54 11.24 1.14
N GLY A 14 -5.81 12.32 0.84
CA GLY A 14 -4.93 12.44 -0.32
C GLY A 14 -3.61 11.67 -0.21
N ASN A 15 -3.13 11.39 1.02
CA ASN A 15 -1.87 10.68 1.24
C ASN A 15 -2.02 9.32 1.94
N LEU A 16 -3.26 8.94 2.28
CA LEU A 16 -3.57 7.68 2.99
C LEU A 16 -2.96 6.46 2.30
N LEU A 17 -3.14 6.35 0.98
CA LEU A 17 -2.65 5.22 0.18
C LEU A 17 -1.12 5.14 0.19
N GLU A 18 -0.44 6.28 0.22
CA GLU A 18 1.02 6.32 0.24
C GLU A 18 1.56 6.03 1.64
N CYS A 19 1.01 6.69 2.66
CA CYS A 19 1.50 6.60 4.03
C CYS A 19 1.17 5.26 4.70
N VAL A 20 -0.02 4.71 4.45
CA VAL A 20 -0.48 3.48 5.13
C VAL A 20 -0.23 2.24 4.29
N LEU A 21 -0.49 2.29 2.97
CA LEU A 21 -0.34 1.12 2.10
C LEU A 21 1.01 1.07 1.36
N GLY A 22 1.88 2.06 1.56
CA GLY A 22 3.22 2.10 0.96
C GLY A 22 3.19 2.28 -0.56
N LEU A 23 2.09 2.81 -1.11
CA LEU A 23 1.97 3.07 -2.54
C LEU A 23 2.75 4.34 -2.91
N THR A 24 3.28 4.37 -4.13
CA THR A 24 3.91 5.56 -4.69
C THR A 24 2.88 6.44 -5.40
N PRO A 25 3.18 7.73 -5.67
CA PRO A 25 2.30 8.57 -6.49
C PRO A 25 1.98 7.96 -7.87
N ALA A 26 2.94 7.22 -8.45
CA ALA A 26 2.72 6.51 -9.71
C ALA A 26 1.70 5.37 -9.58
N ASP A 27 1.70 4.67 -8.44
CA ASP A 27 0.74 3.60 -8.18
C ASP A 27 -0.67 4.18 -7.97
N VAL A 28 -0.78 5.34 -7.31
CA VAL A 28 -2.05 6.07 -7.16
C VAL A 28 -2.60 6.52 -8.51
N MET A 29 -1.77 7.07 -9.40
CA MET A 29 -2.18 7.42 -10.77
C MET A 29 -2.72 6.22 -11.55
N VAL A 30 -2.08 5.05 -11.41
CA VAL A 30 -2.55 3.80 -12.03
C VAL A 30 -3.89 3.37 -11.45
N TYR A 31 -4.07 3.44 -10.12
CA TYR A 31 -5.35 3.13 -9.49
C TYR A 31 -6.47 4.07 -9.93
N GLU A 32 -6.19 5.37 -10.08
CA GLU A 32 -7.16 6.33 -10.64
C GLU A 32 -7.51 6.02 -12.10
N ALA A 33 -6.55 5.58 -12.91
CA ALA A 33 -6.83 5.15 -14.28
C ALA A 33 -7.77 3.92 -14.30
N LEU A 34 -7.57 2.96 -13.39
CA LEU A 34 -8.48 1.83 -13.19
C LEU A 34 -9.90 2.30 -12.81
N LEU A 35 -10.02 3.27 -11.88
CA LEU A 35 -11.31 3.86 -11.49
C LEU A 35 -12.01 4.58 -12.64
N ARG A 36 -11.26 5.08 -13.64
CA ARG A 36 -11.78 5.68 -14.88
C ARG A 36 -12.08 4.65 -15.98
N GLY A 37 -11.97 3.35 -15.67
CA GLY A 37 -12.29 2.26 -16.60
C GLY A 37 -11.19 1.92 -17.61
N LYS A 38 -9.93 2.29 -17.33
CA LYS A 38 -8.78 1.77 -18.09
C LYS A 38 -8.37 0.44 -17.49
N GLU A 39 -8.42 -0.63 -18.26
CA GLU A 39 -8.34 -1.98 -17.69
C GLU A 39 -7.21 -2.81 -18.28
N ARG A 40 -6.69 -2.41 -19.45
CA ARG A 40 -5.51 -3.02 -20.07
C ARG A 40 -4.26 -2.18 -19.82
N VAL A 41 -3.09 -2.82 -19.84
CA VAL A 41 -1.80 -2.19 -19.50
C VAL A 41 -1.45 -1.06 -20.48
N ASP A 42 -1.71 -1.25 -21.77
CA ASP A 42 -1.57 -0.26 -22.85
C ASP A 42 -2.45 0.96 -22.59
N GLU A 43 -3.74 0.76 -22.31
CA GLU A 43 -4.70 1.84 -22.02
C GLU A 43 -4.30 2.66 -20.79
N ILE A 44 -3.83 1.98 -19.75
CA ILE A 44 -3.37 2.63 -18.52
C ILE A 44 -2.08 3.41 -18.80
N SER A 45 -1.13 2.80 -19.52
CA SER A 45 0.15 3.39 -19.93
C SER A 45 -0.05 4.71 -20.67
N GLU A 46 -0.94 4.72 -21.67
CA GLU A 46 -1.34 5.93 -22.38
C GLU A 46 -1.99 6.96 -21.44
N CYS A 47 -2.90 6.52 -20.57
CA CYS A 47 -3.62 7.41 -19.66
C CYS A 47 -2.71 8.12 -18.64
N VAL A 48 -1.69 7.43 -18.12
CA VAL A 48 -0.80 7.98 -17.08
C VAL A 48 0.52 8.53 -17.64
N GLY A 49 0.75 8.42 -18.95
CA GLY A 49 1.96 8.89 -19.62
C GLY A 49 3.23 8.17 -19.16
N ARG A 50 3.15 6.87 -18.86
CA ARG A 50 4.29 6.06 -18.41
C ARG A 50 4.36 4.75 -19.17
N GLY A 51 5.57 4.27 -19.46
CA GLY A 51 5.74 3.02 -20.18
C GLY A 51 5.12 1.80 -19.46
N GLU A 52 4.68 0.83 -20.26
CA GLU A 52 3.96 -0.36 -19.79
C GLU A 52 4.69 -1.14 -18.67
N SER A 53 6.02 -1.24 -18.71
CA SER A 53 6.77 -1.92 -17.64
C SER A 53 6.66 -1.19 -16.29
N ALA A 54 6.52 0.14 -16.29
CA ALA A 54 6.30 0.91 -15.07
C ALA A 54 4.87 0.71 -14.57
N VAL A 55 3.89 0.75 -15.48
CA VAL A 55 2.48 0.42 -15.17
C VAL A 55 2.35 -0.98 -14.60
N TYR A 56 3.01 -1.97 -15.17
CA TYR A 56 2.98 -3.34 -14.70
C TYR A 56 3.51 -3.44 -13.26
N LYS A 57 4.62 -2.77 -12.92
CA LYS A 57 5.14 -2.70 -11.55
C LYS A 57 4.13 -2.08 -10.58
N SER A 58 3.47 -1.01 -11.00
CA SER A 58 2.42 -0.37 -10.20
C SER A 58 1.21 -1.28 -9.99
N LEU A 59 0.75 -1.96 -11.04
CA LEU A 59 -0.33 -2.95 -10.94
C LEU A 59 0.05 -4.09 -9.99
N GLN A 60 1.29 -4.59 -10.01
CA GLN A 60 1.74 -5.61 -9.05
C GLN A 60 1.64 -5.12 -7.60
N ARG A 61 2.03 -3.88 -7.32
CA ARG A 61 1.89 -3.30 -5.96
C ARG A 61 0.43 -3.11 -5.56
N LEU A 62 -0.42 -2.66 -6.48
CA LEU A 62 -1.85 -2.53 -6.22
C LEU A 62 -2.52 -3.89 -5.97
N LEU A 63 -2.13 -4.94 -6.70
CA LEU A 63 -2.60 -6.31 -6.45
C LEU A 63 -2.18 -6.79 -5.05
N LEU A 64 -0.92 -6.55 -4.66
CA LEU A 64 -0.41 -6.93 -3.33
C LEU A 64 -1.08 -6.14 -2.20
N ALA A 65 -1.40 -4.87 -2.44
CA ALA A 65 -2.10 -4.01 -1.49
C ALA A 65 -3.62 -4.23 -1.46
N GLY A 66 -4.17 -5.18 -2.23
CA GLY A 66 -5.61 -5.43 -2.31
C GLY A 66 -6.42 -4.32 -3.02
N MET A 67 -5.73 -3.38 -3.67
CA MET A 67 -6.31 -2.20 -4.32
C MET A 67 -6.77 -2.46 -5.75
N ALA A 68 -6.36 -3.57 -6.35
CA ALA A 68 -6.78 -3.99 -7.67
C ALA A 68 -6.93 -5.51 -7.70
N TYR A 69 -7.66 -6.01 -8.70
CA TYR A 69 -7.71 -7.42 -9.01
C TYR A 69 -7.52 -7.65 -10.52
N ARG A 70 -6.99 -8.82 -10.85
CA ARG A 70 -6.69 -9.22 -12.24
C ARG A 70 -7.70 -10.25 -12.70
N VAL A 71 -8.32 -10.00 -13.85
CA VAL A 71 -9.31 -10.89 -14.48
C VAL A 71 -8.74 -11.44 -15.78
N LYS A 72 -8.89 -12.74 -15.98
CA LYS A 72 -8.52 -13.43 -17.23
C LYS A 72 -9.69 -13.37 -18.20
N MET A 73 -9.50 -12.73 -19.35
CA MET A 73 -10.52 -12.58 -20.37
C MET A 73 -10.23 -13.52 -21.56
N PRO A 74 -11.25 -14.18 -22.12
CA PRO A 74 -11.09 -14.97 -23.34
C PRO A 74 -10.81 -14.06 -24.54
N LEU A 75 -10.05 -14.56 -25.51
CA LEU A 75 -9.81 -13.91 -26.79
C LEU A 75 -10.50 -14.71 -27.91
N ASP A 76 -11.19 -14.01 -28.82
CA ASP A 76 -11.81 -14.64 -29.98
C ASP A 76 -10.72 -15.23 -30.90
N GLY A 77 -10.79 -16.54 -31.15
CA GLY A 77 -9.76 -17.30 -31.85
C GLY A 77 -8.81 -18.09 -30.93
N GLY A 78 -9.03 -18.08 -29.62
CA GLY A 78 -8.27 -18.85 -28.64
C GLY A 78 -7.20 -18.00 -27.92
N GLY A 79 -6.78 -18.50 -26.75
CA GLY A 79 -5.89 -17.76 -25.85
C GLY A 79 -6.65 -16.91 -24.82
N TYR A 80 -5.93 -15.98 -24.19
CA TYR A 80 -6.49 -15.09 -23.18
C TYR A 80 -5.63 -13.83 -23.04
N TYR A 81 -6.25 -12.77 -22.51
CA TYR A 81 -5.54 -11.58 -22.05
C TYR A 81 -5.95 -11.29 -20.60
N PHE A 82 -5.18 -10.41 -19.94
CA PHE A 82 -5.51 -9.96 -18.60
C PHE A 82 -6.03 -8.54 -18.65
N ILE A 83 -7.08 -8.31 -17.88
CA ILE A 83 -7.53 -6.97 -17.50
C ILE A 83 -7.37 -6.79 -16.00
N TYR A 84 -7.32 -5.53 -15.60
CA TYR A 84 -7.19 -5.10 -14.22
C TYR A 84 -8.41 -4.25 -13.87
N LYS A 85 -8.92 -4.44 -12.66
CA LYS A 85 -10.09 -3.74 -12.15
C LYS A 85 -9.74 -3.14 -10.79
N PRO A 86 -10.24 -1.93 -10.47
CA PRO A 86 -9.99 -1.33 -9.17
C PRO A 86 -10.80 -2.07 -8.10
N ALA A 87 -10.23 -2.25 -6.91
CA ALA A 87 -11.02 -2.57 -5.74
C ALA A 87 -11.96 -1.39 -5.41
N PRO A 88 -13.20 -1.65 -4.96
CA PRO A 88 -14.11 -0.59 -4.54
C PRO A 88 -13.60 0.07 -3.26
N ARG A 89 -14.05 1.30 -2.99
CA ARG A 89 -13.54 2.13 -1.87
C ARG A 89 -13.71 1.44 -0.52
N GLU A 90 -14.77 0.68 -0.35
CA GLU A 90 -15.07 -0.09 0.85
C GLU A 90 -13.97 -1.12 1.13
N LYS A 91 -13.43 -1.77 0.08
CA LYS A 91 -12.30 -2.69 0.22
C LYS A 91 -11.00 -1.98 0.58
N VAL A 92 -10.79 -0.76 0.10
CA VAL A 92 -9.65 0.05 0.51
C VAL A 92 -9.71 0.35 2.01
N VAL A 93 -10.88 0.70 2.53
CA VAL A 93 -11.08 0.95 3.97
C VAL A 93 -10.79 -0.32 4.77
N GLU A 94 -11.31 -1.48 4.33
CA GLU A 94 -11.02 -2.76 4.98
C GLU A 94 -9.51 -3.07 5.06
N GLU A 95 -8.75 -2.84 3.97
CA GLU A 95 -7.30 -3.08 3.96
C GLU A 95 -6.54 -2.10 4.86
N VAL A 96 -6.95 -0.83 4.89
CA VAL A 96 -6.36 0.17 5.80
C VAL A 96 -6.58 -0.21 7.26
N GLU A 97 -7.80 -0.62 7.64
CA GLU A 97 -8.13 -1.07 9.00
C GLU A 97 -7.31 -2.28 9.43
N LYS A 98 -7.06 -3.24 8.51
CA LYS A 98 -6.18 -4.39 8.78
C LYS A 98 -4.74 -3.95 9.07
N VAL A 99 -4.18 -3.06 8.26
CA VAL A 99 -2.81 -2.56 8.46
C VAL A 99 -2.69 -1.81 9.79
N LEU A 100 -3.67 -0.96 10.13
CA LEU A 100 -3.69 -0.23 11.39
C LEU A 100 -3.79 -1.16 12.60
N THR A 101 -4.66 -2.17 12.53
CA THR A 101 -4.79 -3.17 13.60
C THR A 101 -3.48 -3.90 13.84
N ALA A 102 -2.85 -4.40 12.78
CA ALA A 102 -1.56 -5.09 12.87
C ALA A 102 -0.44 -4.18 13.42
N LEU A 103 -0.42 -2.90 13.03
CA LEU A 103 0.52 -1.91 13.57
C LEU A 103 0.35 -1.74 15.08
N VAL A 104 -0.90 -1.55 15.54
CA VAL A 104 -1.20 -1.36 16.97
C VAL A 104 -0.78 -2.59 17.78
N GLU A 105 -1.11 -3.79 17.31
CA GLU A 105 -0.69 -5.05 17.94
C GLU A 105 0.84 -5.15 18.03
N ARG A 106 1.55 -4.85 16.94
CA ARG A 106 3.02 -4.90 16.92
C ARG A 106 3.65 -3.90 17.88
N VAL A 107 3.11 -2.67 17.94
CA VAL A 107 3.59 -1.62 18.86
C VAL A 107 3.34 -2.02 20.31
N ARG A 108 2.16 -2.55 20.65
CA ARG A 108 1.87 -3.05 22.00
C ARG A 108 2.85 -4.14 22.42
N LYS A 109 3.08 -5.12 21.56
CA LYS A 109 4.08 -6.17 21.82
C LYS A 109 5.50 -5.61 22.01
N ALA A 110 5.90 -4.62 21.21
CA ALA A 110 7.19 -3.95 21.38
C ALA A 110 7.30 -3.22 22.73
N LEU A 111 6.20 -2.64 23.22
CA LEU A 111 6.16 -1.99 24.52
C LEU A 111 6.27 -3.00 25.66
N GLU A 112 5.58 -4.14 25.57
CA GLU A 112 5.72 -5.26 26.52
C GLU A 112 7.18 -5.75 26.57
N GLU A 113 7.78 -6.03 25.40
CA GLU A 113 9.20 -6.40 25.27
C GLU A 113 10.12 -5.34 25.90
N PHE A 114 9.82 -4.05 25.71
CA PHE A 114 10.60 -2.95 26.27
C PHE A 114 10.48 -2.84 27.80
N THR A 115 9.30 -3.09 28.35
CA THR A 115 9.08 -3.08 29.81
C THR A 115 9.64 -4.31 30.51
N ASP A 116 9.64 -5.47 29.85
CA ASP A 116 10.18 -6.71 30.41
C ASP A 116 11.72 -6.72 30.45
N ASP A 117 12.38 -6.01 29.52
CA ASP A 117 13.86 -5.87 29.44
C ASP A 117 14.42 -4.82 30.44
N SER A 118 13.55 -4.19 31.24
CA SER A 118 13.91 -3.18 32.26
C SER A 118 14.73 -3.75 33.44
N GLY A 119 14.92 -5.06 33.51
CA GLY A 119 15.80 -5.73 34.48
C GLY A 119 17.27 -5.84 34.09
N THR A 120 17.68 -5.56 32.84
CA THR A 120 19.07 -5.85 32.41
C THR A 120 19.74 -4.78 31.55
N ARG A 121 19.02 -3.89 30.85
CA ARG A 121 19.66 -2.97 29.87
C ARG A 121 19.77 -1.50 30.29
N MET A 122 19.14 -1.08 31.38
CA MET A 122 19.13 0.34 31.78
C MET A 122 20.18 0.75 32.82
N SER A 123 21.00 -0.15 33.36
CA SER A 123 22.03 0.23 34.35
C SER A 123 23.25 0.96 33.75
N GLY A 124 23.43 0.91 32.42
CA GLY A 124 24.62 1.46 31.75
C GLY A 124 24.47 2.86 31.16
N VAL A 125 23.26 3.44 31.11
CA VAL A 125 23.00 4.70 30.36
C VAL A 125 22.89 5.93 31.28
N TRP A 126 22.76 5.73 32.60
CA TRP A 126 22.65 6.83 33.58
C TRP A 126 23.94 7.10 34.37
N ASN A 127 25.10 6.74 33.83
CA ASN A 127 26.42 7.03 34.43
C ASN A 127 27.34 7.75 33.43
N LEU A 128 26.89 8.87 32.88
CA LEU A 128 27.79 9.90 32.36
C LEU A 128 27.23 11.26 32.77
N GLN A 129 27.92 11.87 33.74
CA GLN A 129 27.80 13.28 34.14
C GLN A 129 28.15 14.21 32.99
#